data_AF-A0A3S0PCB7-F1
#
_entry.id   AF-A0A3S0PCB7-F1
#
_cell.length_a   1.000
_cell.length_b   1.000
_cell.length_c   1.000
_cell.angle_alpha   90.00
_cell.angle_beta   90.00
_cell.angle_gamma   90.00
#
_symmetry.space_group_name_H-M   'P 1'
#
loop_
_entity.id
_entity.type
_entity.pdbx_description
1 polymer ?
#
loop_
_entity_poly.entity_id
_entity_poly.type
_entity_poly.pdbx_seq_one_letter_code
_entity_poly.pdbx_strand_id
1 'polypeptide(L)' 'MIQIASADVVISNFKPSSAKLLGLDAVALRKKFPKLIYAQISGYVIDDETPAFDVVLQAE' A
#
# COMPACT_ATOMS: atom_id res chain seq x y z
N MET A 1 2.44 15.40 -4.50
CA MET A 1 3.60 14.68 -5.11
C MET A 1 4.96 15.10 -4.52
N ILE A 2 5.21 16.37 -4.20
CA ILE A 2 6.48 16.83 -3.59
C ILE A 2 6.81 16.06 -2.30
N GLN A 3 5.81 15.77 -1.46
CA GLN A 3 6.00 15.06 -0.19
C GLN A 3 6.59 13.65 -0.34
N ILE A 4 6.27 12.92 -1.41
CA ILE A 4 6.78 11.55 -1.63
C ILE A 4 8.24 11.59 -2.10
N ALA A 5 8.63 12.63 -2.84
CA ALA A 5 9.98 12.73 -3.40
C ALA A 5 11.07 12.91 -2.34
N SER A 6 10.71 13.48 -1.18
CA SER A 6 11.61 13.66 -0.03
C SER A 6 11.46 12.58 1.04
N ALA A 7 10.57 11.61 0.84
CA ALA A 7 10.34 10.54 1.81
C ALA A 7 11.31 9.37 1.58
N ASP A 8 11.75 8.75 2.67
CA ASP A 8 12.51 7.49 2.63
C ASP A 8 11.59 6.27 2.64
N VAL A 9 10.43 6.38 3.29
CA VAL A 9 9.47 5.30 3.48
C VAL A 9 8.05 5.77 3.15
N VAL A 10 7.31 4.96 2.39
CA VAL A 10 5.85 5.05 2.24
C VAL A 10 5.21 3.82 2.85
N ILE A 11 4.25 4.04 3.75
CA ILE A 11 3.41 3.00 4.33
C ILE A 11 2.03 3.11 3.70
N SER A 12 1.50 2.01 3.19
CA SER A 12 0.21 1.95 2.53
C SER A 12 -0.64 0.82 3.10
N ASN A 13 -1.91 1.12 3.35
CA ASN A 13 -2.94 0.15 3.69
C ASN A 13 -4.05 0.10 2.62
N PHE A 14 -3.79 0.66 1.43
CA PHE A 14 -4.74 0.58 0.32
C PHE A 14 -4.83 -0.84 -0.23
N LYS A 15 -6.02 -1.21 -0.73
CA LYS A 15 -6.16 -2.38 -1.58
C LYS A 15 -5.27 -2.23 -2.83
N PRO A 16 -4.68 -3.32 -3.36
CA PRO A 16 -3.83 -3.27 -4.55
C PRO A 16 -4.51 -2.58 -5.74
N SER A 17 -5.79 -2.90 -5.97
CA SER A 17 -6.62 -2.30 -7.01
C SER A 17 -6.70 -0.77 -6.92
N SER A 18 -6.92 -0.25 -5.71
CA SER A 18 -7.02 1.18 -5.43
C SER A 18 -5.67 1.88 -5.51
N ALA A 19 -4.61 1.26 -4.97
CA ALA A 19 -3.25 1.80 -5.04
C ALA A 19 -2.79 1.95 -6.49
N LYS A 20 -3.09 0.95 -7.34
CA LYS A 20 -2.77 0.97 -8.78
C LYS A 20 -3.56 2.05 -9.52
N LEU A 21 -4.86 2.19 -9.24
CA LEU A 21 -5.70 3.22 -9.85
C LEU A 21 -5.18 4.64 -9.55
N LEU A 22 -4.68 4.86 -8.33
CA LEU A 22 -4.12 6.15 -7.89
C LEU A 22 -2.65 6.35 -8.32
N GLY A 23 -2.00 5.32 -8.89
CA GLY A 23 -0.57 5.34 -9.20
C GLY A 23 0.33 5.42 -7.97
N LEU A 24 -0.16 4.91 -6.84
CA LEU A 24 0.53 4.87 -5.55
C LEU A 24 0.97 3.46 -5.14
N ASP A 25 0.85 2.49 -6.05
CA ASP A 25 1.38 1.15 -5.82
C ASP A 25 2.92 1.12 -5.81
N ALA A 26 3.47 0.03 -5.26
CA ALA A 26 4.91 -0.14 -5.11
C ALA A 26 5.68 -0.03 -6.43
N VAL A 27 5.13 -0.54 -7.54
CA VAL A 27 5.80 -0.54 -8.85
C VAL A 27 5.84 0.89 -9.40
N ALA A 28 4.71 1.59 -9.38
CA ALA A 28 4.61 2.97 -9.82
C ALA A 28 5.55 3.89 -9.03
N LEU A 29 5.57 3.76 -7.70
CA LEU A 29 6.39 4.60 -6.84
C LEU A 29 7.88 4.27 -6.95
N ARG A 30 8.29 3.00 -7.00
CA ARG A 30 9.71 2.63 -7.19
C ARG A 30 10.25 3.06 -8.54
N LYS A 31 9.43 3.03 -9.59
CA LYS A 31 9.84 3.55 -10.91
C LYS A 31 10.19 5.03 -10.84
N LYS A 32 9.50 5.81 -10.01
CA LYS A 32 9.72 7.26 -9.86
C LYS A 32 10.77 7.60 -8.80
N PHE A 33 10.85 6.79 -7.73
CA PHE A 33 11.71 7.00 -6.58
C PHE A 33 12.43 5.68 -6.22
N PRO A 34 13.53 5.31 -6.91
CA PRO A 34 14.15 3.98 -6.77
C PRO A 34 14.70 3.66 -5.39
N LYS A 35 14.98 4.67 -4.56
CA LYS A 35 15.46 4.51 -3.18
C LYS A 35 14.33 4.39 -2.15
N LEU A 36 13.08 4.61 -2.56
CA LEU A 36 11.93 4.62 -1.66
C LEU A 36 11.61 3.21 -1.17
N ILE A 37 11.53 3.06 0.15
CA ILE A 37 11.02 1.84 0.78
C ILE A 37 9.49 1.92 0.77
N TYR A 38 8.84 0.89 0.24
CA TYR A 38 7.39 0.77 0.24
C TYR A 38 6.99 -0.38 1.17
N ALA A 39 6.17 -0.08 2.18
CA ALA A 39 5.63 -1.04 3.12
C ALA A 39 4.11 -1.14 2.94
N GLN A 40 3.64 -2.35 2.61
CA GLN A 40 2.22 -2.66 2.48
C GLN A 40 1.70 -3.30 3.76
N ILE A 41 0.59 -2.80 4.27
CA ILE A 41 -0.19 -3.41 5.34
C ILE A 41 -1.45 -3.99 4.69
N SER A 42 -1.72 -5.27 4.93
CA SER A 42 -2.96 -5.94 4.53
C SER A 42 -3.55 -6.63 5.76
N GLY A 43 -4.88 -6.72 5.83
CA GLY A 43 -5.54 -7.48 6.90
C GLY A 43 -5.60 -8.98 6.62
N TYR A 44 -5.56 -9.39 5.34
CA TYR A 44 -5.43 -10.78 4.91
C TYR A 44 -4.15 -10.92 4.05
N VAL A 45 -4.20 -11.77 3.02
CA VAL A 45 -3.15 -11.86 2.00
C VAL A 45 -3.12 -10.60 1.13
N ILE A 46 -1.96 -10.31 0.52
CA ILE A 46 -1.73 -9.04 -0.20
C ILE A 46 -2.66 -8.87 -1.40
N ASP A 47 -3.08 -9.95 -2.05
CA ASP A 47 -3.99 -9.93 -3.21
C ASP A 47 -5.45 -10.22 -2.83
N ASP A 48 -5.77 -10.25 -1.54
CA ASP A 48 -7.13 -10.42 -1.06
C ASP A 48 -7.85 -9.07 -0.98
N GLU A 49 -8.93 -8.93 -1.74
CA GLU A 49 -9.72 -7.71 -1.82
C GLU A 49 -10.83 -7.67 -0.75
N THR A 50 -10.94 -8.69 0.10
CA THR A 50 -11.91 -8.76 1.19
C THR A 50 -11.62 -7.67 2.22
N PRO A 51 -12.61 -6.84 2.60
CA PRO A 51 -12.43 -5.88 3.67
C PRO A 51 -12.13 -6.58 5.00
N ALA A 52 -10.95 -6.30 5.55
CA ALA A 52 -10.53 -6.76 6.86
C ALA A 52 -10.82 -5.69 7.91
N PHE A 53 -12.04 -5.68 8.46
CA PHE A 53 -12.33 -4.88 9.64
C PHE A 53 -11.78 -5.58 10.88
N ASP A 54 -11.28 -4.81 11.85
CA ASP A 54 -10.67 -5.36 13.09
C ASP A 54 -11.58 -6.37 13.80
N VAL A 55 -12.88 -6.06 13.90
CA VAL A 55 -13.89 -6.95 14.51
C VAL A 55 -14.07 -8.29 13.77
N VAL A 56 -13.86 -8.30 12.45
CA VAL A 56 -13.92 -9.53 11.64
C VAL A 56 -12.64 -10.32 11.84
N LEU A 57 -11.49 -9.64 11.81
CA LEU A 57 -10.19 -10.30 11.95
C LEU A 57 -9.97 -10.92 13.33
N GLN A 58 -10.49 -10.29 14.38
CA GLN A 58 -10.41 -10.81 15.76
C GLN A 58 -11.33 -12.01 16.01
N ALA A 59 -12.32 -12.22 15.15
CA ALA A 59 -13.32 -13.29 15.29
C ALA A 59 -12.97 -14.55 14.47
N GLU A 60 -12.00 -14.46 13.56
CA GLU A 60 -11.44 -15.59 12.80
C GLU A 60 -10.52 -16.49 13.65
#